data_AF-A0ABC8YSK2-F1
#
_entry.id   AF-A0ABC8YSK2-F1
#
_cell.length_a   1.000
_cell.length_b   1.000
_cell.length_c   1.000
_cell.angle_alpha   90.00
_cell.angle_beta   90.00
_cell.angle_gamma   90.00
#
_symmetry.space_group_name_H-M   'P 1'
#
loop_
_entity.id
_entity.type
_entity.pdbx_description
1 polymer ?
#
loop_
_entity_poly.entity_id
_entity_poly.type
_entity_poly.pdbx_seq_one_letter_code
_entity_poly.pdbx_strand_id
1 'polypeptide(L)'
;MRNPATPAAVTESAELVLPLLPPRDLAAAASACRALRAAASAVTARRAADAARGLEPLPIPFHNRVDSKPYAYFLYTPFSLARLAPGASSPGAQPWGGAWARPPVPTWPRPSLDGFPSAVCGCACDAGECGGPRCACADAEADAAGSSSEGGMGSLGECGDGCACGPSCGNRRTQGGVAVRLRVVRHLQKGWGLHAAESLSRGQFVCEYAGCSKI
;
A
#
# COMPACT_ATOMS: atom_id res chain seq x y z
N MET A 1 -35.59 21.39 -26.39
CA MET A 1 -35.32 21.19 -24.96
C MET A 1 -35.08 19.69 -24.74
N ARG A 2 -33.82 19.24 -24.61
CA ARG A 2 -33.51 17.83 -24.32
C ARG A 2 -33.65 17.63 -22.81
N ASN A 3 -34.48 16.67 -22.41
CA ASN A 3 -34.65 16.27 -21.02
C ASN A 3 -33.36 15.55 -20.56
N PRO A 4 -32.60 16.07 -19.57
CA PRO A 4 -31.28 15.53 -19.22
C PRO A 4 -31.32 14.32 -18.27
N ALA A 5 -32.49 13.80 -17.92
CA ALA A 5 -32.61 12.63 -17.05
C ALA A 5 -32.56 11.31 -17.82
N THR A 6 -31.47 11.04 -18.53
CA THR A 6 -31.18 9.67 -19.00
C THR A 6 -30.52 8.89 -17.85
N PRO A 7 -30.95 7.65 -17.55
CA PRO A 7 -30.32 6.83 -16.51
C PRO A 7 -28.81 6.59 -16.75
N ALA A 8 -28.36 6.73 -18.00
CA ALA A 8 -26.95 6.68 -18.39
C ALA A 8 -26.11 7.81 -17.75
N ALA A 9 -26.57 9.06 -17.77
CA ALA A 9 -25.81 10.20 -17.26
C ALA A 9 -25.65 10.19 -15.72
N VAL A 10 -26.67 9.68 -15.01
CA VAL A 10 -26.60 9.46 -13.56
C VAL A 10 -25.60 8.36 -13.21
N THR A 11 -25.50 7.32 -14.06
CA THR A 11 -24.58 6.20 -13.85
C THR A 11 -23.12 6.64 -14.07
N GLU A 12 -22.85 7.41 -15.12
CA GLU A 12 -21.51 7.93 -15.43
C GLU A 12 -20.99 8.89 -14.35
N SER A 13 -21.83 9.81 -13.88
CA SER A 13 -21.47 10.71 -12.78
C SER A 13 -21.25 9.95 -11.45
N ALA A 14 -22.02 8.90 -11.21
CA ALA A 14 -21.89 8.07 -10.01
C ALA A 14 -20.55 7.30 -9.98
N GLU A 15 -20.02 6.88 -11.12
CA GLU A 15 -18.72 6.20 -11.20
C GLU A 15 -17.54 7.10 -10.80
N LEU A 16 -17.66 8.42 -10.98
CA LEU A 16 -16.64 9.39 -10.59
C LEU A 16 -16.73 9.77 -9.11
N VAL A 17 -17.95 9.91 -8.58
CA VAL A 17 -18.18 10.45 -7.24
C VAL A 17 -18.22 9.37 -6.17
N LEU A 18 -18.96 8.28 -6.39
CA LEU A 18 -19.19 7.27 -5.35
C LEU A 18 -17.92 6.62 -4.80
N PRO A 19 -16.86 6.36 -5.61
CA PRO A 19 -15.60 5.84 -5.08
C PRO A 19 -14.91 6.71 -4.03
N LEU A 20 -15.16 8.02 -4.04
CA LEU A 20 -14.57 9.00 -3.12
C LEU A 20 -15.34 9.11 -1.80
N LEU A 21 -16.58 8.63 -1.75
CA LEU A 21 -17.46 8.81 -0.58
C LEU A 21 -17.07 7.91 0.60
N PRO A 22 -17.10 8.41 1.85
CA PRO A 22 -16.97 7.54 3.02
C PRO A 22 -18.16 6.56 3.10
N PRO A 23 -18.04 5.46 3.88
CA PRO A 23 -19.06 4.39 3.89
C PRO A 23 -20.47 4.87 4.23
N ARG A 24 -20.58 5.85 5.14
CA ARG A 24 -21.86 6.45 5.53
C ARG A 24 -22.55 7.12 4.34
N ASP A 25 -21.83 7.93 3.59
CA ASP A 25 -22.39 8.70 2.49
C ASP A 25 -22.64 7.81 1.26
N LEU A 26 -21.79 6.79 1.05
CA LEU A 26 -22.03 5.75 0.05
C LEU A 26 -23.33 4.97 0.34
N ALA A 27 -23.59 4.65 1.60
CA ALA A 27 -24.83 4.00 2.02
C ALA A 27 -26.04 4.92 1.86
N ALA A 28 -25.90 6.20 2.19
CA ALA A 28 -26.95 7.21 1.94
C ALA A 28 -27.28 7.30 0.44
N ALA A 29 -26.28 7.37 -0.43
CA ALA A 29 -26.48 7.35 -1.88
C ALA A 29 -27.18 6.07 -2.36
N ALA A 30 -26.78 4.91 -1.83
CA ALA A 30 -27.40 3.61 -2.15
C ALA A 30 -28.87 3.50 -1.71
N SER A 31 -29.30 4.31 -0.73
CA SER A 31 -30.68 4.35 -0.27
C SER A 31 -31.60 5.18 -1.18
N ALA A 32 -31.04 6.13 -1.94
CA ALA A 32 -31.82 7.11 -2.70
C ALA A 32 -32.53 6.53 -3.93
N CYS A 33 -31.87 5.65 -4.71
CA CYS A 33 -32.50 5.01 -5.87
C CYS A 33 -31.83 3.69 -6.26
N ARG A 34 -32.49 2.90 -7.12
CA ARG A 34 -31.97 1.60 -7.59
C ARG A 34 -30.66 1.73 -8.37
N ALA A 35 -30.52 2.76 -9.21
CA ALA A 35 -29.30 2.99 -9.99
C ALA A 35 -28.09 3.28 -9.08
N LEU A 36 -28.26 4.18 -8.11
CA LEU A 36 -27.20 4.48 -7.12
C LEU A 36 -26.90 3.29 -6.22
N ARG A 37 -27.90 2.48 -5.87
CA ARG A 37 -27.68 1.23 -5.13
C ARG A 37 -26.81 0.26 -5.90
N ALA A 38 -27.06 0.07 -7.20
CA ALA A 38 -26.25 -0.80 -8.05
C ALA A 38 -24.81 -0.27 -8.16
N ALA A 39 -24.64 1.03 -8.41
CA ALA A 39 -23.32 1.66 -8.49
C ALA A 39 -22.56 1.59 -7.14
N ALA A 40 -23.23 1.84 -6.02
CA ALA A 40 -22.64 1.73 -4.69
C ALA A 40 -22.28 0.28 -4.31
N SER A 41 -23.04 -0.70 -4.81
CA SER A 41 -22.72 -2.13 -4.65
C SER A 41 -21.46 -2.48 -5.43
N ALA A 42 -21.30 -1.96 -6.66
CA ALA A 42 -20.08 -2.13 -7.45
C ALA A 42 -18.86 -1.47 -6.76
N VAL A 43 -19.02 -0.27 -6.20
CA VAL A 43 -17.97 0.36 -5.37
C VAL A 43 -17.64 -0.55 -4.19
N THR A 44 -18.63 -0.99 -3.43
CA THR A 44 -18.44 -1.88 -2.25
C THR A 44 -17.70 -3.16 -2.61
N ALA A 45 -18.01 -3.79 -3.75
CA ALA A 45 -17.31 -4.96 -4.24
C ALA A 45 -15.84 -4.66 -4.56
N ARG A 46 -15.54 -3.53 -5.23
CA ARG A 46 -14.15 -3.08 -5.46
C ARG A 46 -13.42 -2.81 -4.14
N ARG A 47 -14.12 -2.25 -3.14
CA ARG A 47 -13.55 -2.03 -1.81
C ARG A 47 -13.18 -3.32 -1.10
N ALA A 48 -14.04 -4.32 -1.19
CA ALA A 48 -13.78 -5.64 -0.63
C ALA A 48 -12.68 -6.41 -1.39
N ALA A 49 -12.54 -6.18 -2.70
CA ALA A 49 -11.58 -6.90 -3.52
C ALA A 49 -10.13 -6.48 -3.29
N ASP A 50 -9.88 -5.23 -2.88
CA ASP A 50 -8.51 -4.75 -2.67
C ASP A 50 -8.41 -3.60 -1.65
N ALA A 51 -7.85 -3.91 -0.48
CA ALA A 51 -7.54 -2.96 0.59
C ALA A 51 -6.45 -1.96 0.21
N ALA A 52 -5.53 -2.35 -0.68
CA ALA A 52 -4.43 -1.50 -1.15
C ALA A 52 -4.86 -0.51 -2.25
N ARG A 53 -6.09 -0.63 -2.77
CA ARG A 53 -6.67 0.29 -3.78
C ARG A 53 -5.83 0.37 -5.06
N GLY A 54 -5.14 -0.72 -5.42
CA GLY A 54 -4.23 -0.81 -6.56
C GLY A 54 -2.87 -0.15 -6.34
N LEU A 55 -2.55 0.28 -5.11
CA LEU A 55 -1.26 0.89 -4.79
C LEU A 55 -0.15 -0.12 -4.48
N GLU A 56 -0.49 -1.40 -4.37
CA GLU A 56 0.45 -2.50 -4.23
C GLU A 56 0.48 -3.33 -5.52
N PRO A 57 1.58 -4.07 -5.78
CA PRO A 57 1.68 -4.95 -6.95
C PRO A 57 0.62 -6.08 -6.96
N LEU A 58 0.18 -6.51 -5.78
CA LEU A 58 -0.81 -7.57 -5.59
C LEU A 58 -2.02 -7.02 -4.82
N PRO A 59 -3.25 -7.35 -5.23
CA PRO A 59 -4.43 -6.93 -4.49
C PRO A 59 -4.48 -7.62 -3.11
N ILE A 60 -4.96 -6.89 -2.10
CA ILE A 60 -5.10 -7.38 -0.73
C ILE A 60 -6.59 -7.49 -0.39
N PRO A 61 -7.28 -8.61 -0.71
CA PRO A 61 -8.72 -8.73 -0.52
C PRO A 61 -9.14 -8.83 0.94
N PHE A 62 -10.34 -8.32 1.23
CA PHE A 62 -11.05 -8.55 2.48
C PHE A 62 -11.81 -9.88 2.46
N HIS A 63 -11.77 -10.59 3.58
CA HIS A 63 -12.51 -11.81 3.82
C HIS A 63 -13.26 -11.73 5.15
N ASN A 64 -14.59 -11.76 5.08
CA ASN A 64 -15.45 -11.71 6.26
C ASN A 64 -16.52 -12.79 6.20
N ARG A 65 -16.46 -13.73 7.15
CA ARG A 65 -17.49 -14.75 7.40
C ARG A 65 -18.16 -14.59 8.76
N VAL A 66 -17.89 -13.48 9.45
CA VAL A 66 -18.27 -13.24 10.84
C VAL A 66 -19.49 -12.32 10.91
N ASP A 67 -19.47 -11.21 10.19
CA ASP A 67 -20.54 -10.22 10.20
C ASP A 67 -20.81 -9.68 8.78
N SER A 68 -21.82 -8.83 8.62
CA SER A 68 -22.22 -8.28 7.32
C SER A 68 -21.33 -7.13 6.82
N LYS A 69 -20.22 -6.81 7.50
CA LYS A 69 -19.35 -5.69 7.11
C LYS A 69 -18.38 -6.12 5.99
N PRO A 70 -18.52 -5.63 4.75
CA PRO A 70 -17.75 -6.16 3.62
C PRO A 70 -16.25 -5.82 3.67
N TYR A 71 -15.85 -4.73 4.32
CA TYR A 71 -14.47 -4.26 4.39
C TYR A 71 -14.22 -3.34 5.61
N ALA A 72 -12.96 -3.13 5.96
CA ALA A 72 -12.55 -2.05 6.87
C ALA A 72 -12.29 -0.77 6.08
N TYR A 73 -12.76 0.38 6.56
CA TYR A 73 -12.54 1.67 5.89
C TYR A 73 -11.38 2.42 6.53
N PHE A 74 -10.35 2.68 5.74
CA PHE A 74 -9.17 3.49 6.09
C PHE A 74 -8.51 4.00 4.80
N LEU A 75 -7.62 4.98 4.92
CA LEU A 75 -6.81 5.47 3.79
C LEU A 75 -5.51 4.66 3.74
N TYR A 76 -5.18 4.13 2.56
CA TYR A 76 -4.02 3.26 2.39
C TYR A 76 -2.85 4.06 1.83
N THR A 77 -1.65 3.86 2.40
CA THR A 77 -0.39 4.38 1.88
C THR A 77 0.65 3.24 1.85
N PRO A 78 1.36 3.03 0.74
CA PRO A 78 2.41 2.00 0.64
C PRO A 78 3.73 2.43 1.30
N PHE A 79 3.83 3.67 1.78
CA PHE A 79 5.01 4.19 2.47
C PHE A 79 4.62 5.10 3.64
N SER A 80 5.52 5.21 4.60
CA SER A 80 5.38 6.13 5.71
C SER A 80 5.37 7.59 5.24
N LEU A 81 4.36 8.35 5.66
CA LEU A 81 4.21 9.77 5.33
C LEU A 81 4.78 10.61 6.48
N ALA A 82 5.84 11.38 6.22
CA ALA A 82 6.18 12.50 7.09
C ALA A 82 5.12 13.59 6.95
N ARG A 83 4.76 14.27 8.04
CA ARG A 83 3.86 15.41 7.98
C ARG A 83 4.53 16.53 7.18
N LEU A 84 4.09 16.71 5.94
CA LEU A 84 4.51 17.82 5.07
C LEU A 84 4.08 19.16 5.70
N ALA A 85 5.00 19.84 6.38
CA ALA A 85 4.81 21.20 6.91
C ALA A 85 3.59 21.42 7.85
N PRO A 86 3.56 22.51 8.64
CA PRO A 86 2.35 22.94 9.34
C PRO A 86 1.33 23.41 8.28
N GLY A 87 0.39 22.55 7.89
CA GLY A 87 -0.70 22.92 6.97
C GLY A 87 -1.11 21.86 5.95
N ALA A 88 -0.29 20.83 5.67
CA ALA A 88 -0.76 19.71 4.84
C ALA A 88 -1.73 18.85 5.63
N SER A 89 -3.00 18.91 5.26
CA SER A 89 -4.02 18.01 5.76
C SER A 89 -3.81 16.64 5.12
N SER A 90 -3.93 15.56 5.91
CA SER A 90 -4.08 14.22 5.33
C SER A 90 -5.23 14.25 4.33
N PRO A 91 -5.12 13.57 3.18
CA PRO A 91 -6.19 13.57 2.18
C PRO A 91 -7.51 13.19 2.85
N GLY A 92 -8.51 14.07 2.81
CA GLY A 92 -9.82 13.78 3.43
C GLY A 92 -10.57 12.64 2.74
N ALA A 93 -10.16 12.31 1.51
CA ALA A 93 -10.69 11.21 0.72
C ALA A 93 -9.58 10.65 -0.20
N GLN A 94 -9.69 9.35 -0.48
CA GLN A 94 -8.88 8.65 -1.48
C GLN A 94 -9.87 7.82 -2.32
N PRO A 95 -9.81 7.87 -3.66
CA PRO A 95 -10.70 7.08 -4.49
C PRO A 95 -10.43 5.58 -4.31
N TRP A 96 -11.46 4.77 -4.52
CA TRP A 96 -11.34 3.32 -4.49
C TRP A 96 -11.66 2.73 -5.87
N GLY A 97 -10.63 2.33 -6.60
CA GLY A 97 -10.77 1.65 -7.89
C GLY A 97 -11.39 2.50 -9.00
N GLY A 98 -10.84 3.70 -9.24
CA GLY A 98 -11.01 4.39 -10.52
C GLY A 98 -9.85 4.04 -11.45
N ALA A 99 -10.10 3.97 -12.76
CA ALA A 99 -9.10 3.77 -13.82
C ALA A 99 -8.01 4.87 -13.91
N TRP A 100 -7.93 5.73 -12.89
CA TRP A 100 -6.98 6.84 -12.75
C TRP A 100 -5.71 6.41 -12.02
N ALA A 101 -5.70 5.20 -11.45
CA ALA A 101 -4.46 4.58 -10.98
C ALA A 101 -3.71 4.07 -12.22
N ARG A 102 -2.81 4.92 -12.76
CA ARG A 102 -1.59 4.36 -13.35
C ARG A 102 -1.09 3.28 -12.38
N PRO A 103 -0.67 2.09 -12.85
CA PRO A 103 -0.02 1.13 -11.97
C PRO A 103 1.01 1.90 -11.15
N PRO A 104 1.13 1.67 -9.83
CA PRO A 104 2.15 2.31 -9.04
C PRO A 104 3.46 2.09 -9.79
N VAL A 105 3.95 3.17 -10.40
CA VAL A 105 5.30 3.22 -10.93
C VAL A 105 6.16 2.79 -9.75
N PRO A 106 7.22 1.96 -9.94
CA PRO A 106 8.14 1.59 -8.86
C PRO A 106 8.33 2.83 -8.00
N THR A 107 8.02 2.75 -6.70
CA THR A 107 7.74 3.87 -5.78
C THR A 107 8.99 4.73 -5.54
N TRP A 108 9.53 5.20 -6.65
CA TRP A 108 10.87 5.65 -6.87
C TRP A 108 10.80 6.94 -7.69
N PRO A 109 11.42 8.01 -7.19
CA PRO A 109 12.01 8.15 -5.86
C PRO A 109 10.92 8.21 -4.77
N ARG A 110 11.15 7.55 -3.62
CA ARG A 110 10.35 7.86 -2.41
C ARG A 110 10.62 9.33 -2.06
N PRO A 111 9.62 10.14 -1.66
CA PRO A 111 9.91 11.46 -1.12
C PRO A 111 10.87 11.27 0.05
N SER A 112 12.06 11.86 -0.03
CA SER A 112 13.10 11.77 0.99
C SER A 112 12.46 12.12 2.33
N LEU A 113 12.30 11.12 3.20
CA LEU A 113 11.75 11.34 4.56
C LEU A 113 12.66 12.25 5.38
N ASP A 114 13.90 12.42 4.91
CA ASP A 114 14.92 13.15 5.58
C ASP A 114 15.47 14.21 4.63
N GLY A 115 15.24 15.48 4.97
CA GLY A 115 16.09 16.59 4.53
C GLY A 115 17.50 16.52 5.13
N PHE A 116 17.90 15.38 5.69
CA PHE A 116 19.28 15.08 5.98
C PHE A 116 19.96 14.72 4.66
N PRO A 117 21.05 15.41 4.27
CA PRO A 117 21.89 14.93 3.19
C PRO A 117 22.31 13.53 3.59
N SER A 118 21.71 12.55 2.93
CA SER A 118 22.06 11.16 3.12
C SER A 118 23.54 11.06 2.76
N ALA A 119 24.39 11.05 3.77
CA ALA A 119 25.79 10.65 3.65
C ALA A 119 25.88 9.13 3.36
N VAL A 120 24.83 8.54 2.79
CA VAL A 120 24.82 7.17 2.30
C VAL A 120 25.61 7.18 1.00
N CYS A 121 26.86 6.74 1.14
CA CYS A 121 27.73 6.42 0.02
C CYS A 121 26.98 5.44 -0.88
N GLY A 122 26.61 5.87 -2.08
CA GLY A 122 25.98 4.99 -3.05
C GLY A 122 26.95 3.92 -3.51
N CYS A 123 26.51 2.67 -3.63
CA CYS A 123 27.34 1.63 -4.20
C CYS A 123 27.51 1.83 -5.72
N ALA A 124 28.70 1.50 -6.24
CA ALA A 124 29.00 1.41 -7.67
C ALA A 124 29.05 -0.05 -8.17
N CYS A 125 28.30 -0.95 -7.52
CA CYS A 125 28.31 -2.38 -7.83
C CYS A 125 27.73 -2.68 -9.22
N ASP A 126 28.25 -3.73 -9.85
CA ASP A 126 27.66 -4.34 -11.03
C ASP A 126 26.37 -5.09 -10.69
N ALA A 127 25.56 -5.36 -11.72
CA ALA A 127 24.26 -6.03 -11.56
C ALA A 127 24.41 -7.41 -10.90
N GLY A 128 23.82 -7.57 -9.72
CA GLY A 128 23.82 -8.83 -8.96
C GLY A 128 24.83 -8.92 -7.82
N GLU A 129 25.72 -7.93 -7.66
CA GLU A 129 26.71 -7.91 -6.56
C GLU A 129 26.25 -7.11 -5.33
N CYS A 130 25.17 -6.34 -5.46
CA CYS A 130 24.62 -5.53 -4.37
C CYS A 130 24.12 -6.40 -3.22
N GLY A 131 24.41 -5.98 -1.98
CA GLY A 131 24.04 -6.71 -0.76
C GLY A 131 25.01 -7.83 -0.38
N GLY A 132 26.08 -8.05 -1.16
CA GLY A 132 27.20 -8.91 -0.76
C GLY A 132 28.30 -8.16 -0.01
N PRO A 133 29.35 -8.86 0.45
CA PRO A 133 30.43 -8.28 1.29
C PRO A 133 31.27 -7.20 0.60
N ARG A 134 31.17 -7.09 -0.73
CA ARG A 134 31.84 -6.05 -1.53
C ARG A 134 30.98 -4.82 -1.78
N CYS A 135 29.70 -4.87 -1.40
CA CYS A 135 28.78 -3.76 -1.59
C CYS A 135 28.89 -2.79 -0.41
N ALA A 136 29.14 -1.50 -0.71
CA ALA A 136 29.20 -0.45 0.30
C ALA A 136 27.87 -0.25 1.06
N CYS A 137 26.76 -0.76 0.52
CA CYS A 137 25.45 -0.72 1.17
C CYS A 137 25.15 -1.98 1.98
N ALA A 138 26.01 -3.00 1.98
CA ALA A 138 25.80 -4.21 2.77
C ALA A 138 26.24 -3.95 4.22
N ASP A 139 25.37 -4.29 5.17
CA ASP A 139 25.72 -4.29 6.59
C ASP A 139 26.44 -5.60 6.94
N ALA A 140 27.77 -5.54 7.05
CA ALA A 140 28.62 -6.71 7.33
C ALA A 140 28.30 -7.42 8.66
N GLU A 141 27.61 -6.75 9.60
CA GLU A 141 27.23 -7.33 10.90
C GLU A 141 25.89 -8.07 10.88
N ALA A 142 25.07 -7.94 9.82
CA ALA A 142 23.81 -8.67 9.69
C ALA A 142 24.01 -10.13 9.26
N ASP A 143 25.07 -10.42 8.49
CA ASP A 143 25.38 -11.77 8.00
C ASP A 143 26.04 -12.67 9.07
N ALA A 144 26.56 -12.09 10.16
CA ALA A 144 27.07 -12.83 11.32
C ALA A 144 25.94 -13.31 12.27
N ALA A 145 24.73 -12.76 12.17
CA ALA A 145 23.56 -13.15 12.96
C ALA A 145 22.84 -14.41 12.41
N GLY A 146 23.52 -15.18 11.55
CA GLY A 146 23.02 -16.42 10.99
C GLY A 146 22.78 -17.56 12.00
N SER A 147 23.13 -17.45 13.28
CA SER A 147 22.94 -18.56 14.25
C SER A 147 23.02 -18.20 15.76
N SER A 148 22.76 -16.96 16.20
CA SER A 148 22.68 -16.67 17.64
C SER A 148 21.24 -16.33 18.07
N SER A 149 20.82 -17.04 19.11
CA SER A 149 19.48 -17.10 19.68
C SER A 149 19.10 -15.89 20.53
N GLU A 150 19.42 -14.67 20.11
CA GLU A 150 19.02 -13.43 20.81
C GLU A 150 18.68 -12.29 19.85
N GLY A 151 17.43 -12.30 19.36
CA GLY A 151 16.49 -11.19 19.17
C GLY A 151 16.89 -9.78 18.68
N GLY A 152 18.10 -9.53 18.20
CA GLY A 152 18.48 -8.25 17.60
C GLY A 152 18.13 -8.21 16.11
N MET A 153 17.17 -7.38 15.71
CA MET A 153 16.95 -7.07 14.29
C MET A 153 18.10 -6.16 13.84
N GLY A 154 19.18 -6.76 13.32
CA GLY A 154 20.27 -6.03 12.69
C GLY A 154 19.71 -5.08 11.63
N SER A 155 20.28 -3.89 11.51
CA SER A 155 19.94 -3.01 10.39
C SER A 155 20.22 -3.77 9.09
N LEU A 156 19.29 -3.66 8.14
CA LEU A 156 19.47 -4.18 6.80
C LEU A 156 19.84 -2.98 5.93
N GLY A 157 21.12 -2.85 5.60
CA GLY A 157 21.62 -1.86 4.64
C GLY A 157 21.05 -2.14 3.25
N GLU A 158 20.17 -1.25 2.78
CA GLU A 158 19.61 -1.32 1.44
C GLU A 158 20.25 -0.29 0.50
N CYS A 159 20.27 -0.61 -0.79
CA CYS A 159 20.66 0.37 -1.79
C CYS A 159 19.60 1.47 -1.90
N GLY A 160 20.03 2.73 -1.87
CA GLY A 160 19.16 3.91 -1.99
C GLY A 160 19.37 4.70 -3.29
N ASP A 161 18.86 5.93 -3.34
CA ASP A 161 18.92 6.84 -4.50
C ASP A 161 20.34 7.24 -4.88
N GLY A 162 21.26 7.23 -3.92
CA GLY A 162 22.67 7.52 -4.19
C GLY A 162 23.39 6.41 -4.95
N CYS A 163 22.85 5.18 -5.02
CA CYS A 163 23.53 4.04 -5.62
C CYS A 163 23.44 4.04 -7.14
N ALA A 164 24.53 3.66 -7.82
CA ALA A 164 24.53 3.46 -9.26
C ALA A 164 23.69 2.23 -9.69
N CYS A 165 23.41 1.31 -8.76
CA CYS A 165 22.57 0.16 -9.03
C CYS A 165 21.11 0.59 -9.26
N GLY A 166 20.55 0.19 -10.40
CA GLY A 166 19.20 0.53 -10.81
C GLY A 166 18.09 -0.05 -9.91
N PRO A 167 16.81 0.16 -10.30
CA PRO A 167 15.64 -0.27 -9.51
C PRO A 167 15.47 -1.79 -9.42
N SER A 168 16.10 -2.56 -10.32
CA SER A 168 16.11 -4.03 -10.29
C SER A 168 17.15 -4.62 -9.34
N CYS A 169 17.84 -3.79 -8.56
CA CYS A 169 18.83 -4.22 -7.59
C CYS A 169 18.21 -5.13 -6.51
N GLY A 170 18.75 -6.33 -6.33
CA GLY A 170 18.30 -7.29 -5.32
C GLY A 170 18.52 -6.84 -3.85
N ASN A 171 19.32 -5.79 -3.63
CA ASN A 171 19.50 -5.15 -2.32
C ASN A 171 18.50 -4.01 -2.05
N ARG A 172 17.42 -3.93 -2.84
CA ARG A 172 16.27 -3.03 -2.62
C ARG A 172 15.05 -3.85 -2.18
N ARG A 173 15.18 -4.62 -1.10
CA ARG A 173 14.24 -5.69 -0.73
C ARG A 173 12.90 -5.15 -0.24
N THR A 174 12.91 -4.07 0.54
CA THR A 174 11.69 -3.47 1.12
C THR A 174 11.04 -2.42 0.21
N GLN A 175 11.79 -1.90 -0.76
CA GLN A 175 11.37 -0.80 -1.64
C GLN A 175 10.39 -1.24 -2.75
N GLY A 176 10.25 -2.54 -2.99
CA GLY A 176 9.35 -3.12 -3.99
C GLY A 176 7.88 -3.23 -3.58
N GLY A 177 7.54 -2.82 -2.35
CA GLY A 177 6.19 -2.96 -1.81
C GLY A 177 5.82 -4.40 -1.42
N VAL A 178 4.53 -4.69 -1.35
CA VAL A 178 4.01 -6.01 -0.93
C VAL A 178 4.14 -7.01 -2.08
N ALA A 179 5.20 -7.81 -2.02
CA ALA A 179 5.48 -8.87 -3.01
C ALA A 179 4.81 -10.22 -2.69
N VAL A 180 4.29 -10.39 -1.47
CA VAL A 180 3.62 -11.62 -1.04
C VAL A 180 2.10 -11.49 -1.08
N ARG A 181 1.39 -12.59 -1.36
CA ARG A 181 -0.08 -12.61 -1.35
C ARG A 181 -0.58 -12.49 0.08
N LEU A 182 -1.31 -11.41 0.36
CA LEU A 182 -1.93 -11.14 1.67
C LEU A 182 -3.45 -11.05 1.55
N ARG A 183 -4.15 -11.18 2.68
CA ARG A 183 -5.59 -10.94 2.79
C ARG A 183 -5.93 -10.36 4.16
N VAL A 184 -6.97 -9.51 4.23
CA VAL A 184 -7.50 -9.00 5.50
C VAL A 184 -8.67 -9.89 5.94
N VAL A 185 -8.60 -10.49 7.13
CA VAL A 185 -9.60 -11.42 7.65
C VAL A 185 -10.30 -10.83 8.87
N ARG A 186 -11.64 -10.92 8.90
CA ARG A 186 -12.44 -10.60 10.09
C ARG A 186 -12.42 -11.77 11.08
N HIS A 187 -12.02 -11.50 12.31
CA HIS A 187 -12.05 -12.44 13.45
C HIS A 187 -13.15 -12.05 14.43
N LEU A 188 -13.76 -13.04 15.10
CA LEU A 188 -14.84 -12.82 16.09
C LEU A 188 -14.45 -11.84 17.19
N GLN A 189 -13.29 -12.06 17.83
CA GLN A 189 -12.88 -11.31 19.02
C GLN A 189 -11.84 -10.21 18.73
N LYS A 190 -11.02 -10.35 17.69
CA LYS A 190 -9.84 -9.49 17.46
C LYS A 190 -10.05 -8.35 16.46
N GLY A 191 -11.21 -8.24 15.82
CA GLY A 191 -11.39 -7.25 14.76
C GLY A 191 -10.95 -7.78 13.40
N TRP A 192 -10.34 -6.90 12.60
CA TRP A 192 -9.69 -7.25 11.33
C TRP A 192 -8.21 -7.59 11.58
N GLY A 193 -7.69 -8.61 10.90
CA GLY A 193 -6.28 -8.98 10.96
C GLY A 193 -5.72 -9.31 9.58
N LEU A 194 -4.42 -9.15 9.40
CA LEU A 194 -3.72 -9.46 8.16
C LEU A 194 -3.23 -10.91 8.17
N HIS A 195 -3.48 -11.64 7.09
CA HIS A 195 -3.12 -13.07 6.95
C HIS A 195 -2.31 -13.27 5.67
N ALA A 196 -1.30 -14.14 5.74
CA ALA A 196 -0.64 -14.65 4.54
C ALA A 196 -1.63 -15.50 3.74
N ALA A 197 -1.68 -15.29 2.43
CA ALA A 197 -2.49 -16.04 1.49
C ALA A 197 -1.66 -17.06 0.69
N GLU A 198 -0.37 -17.21 1.03
CA GLU A 198 0.58 -18.17 0.49
C GLU A 198 1.60 -18.58 1.58
N SER A 199 2.42 -19.59 1.28
CA SER A 199 3.49 -20.04 2.17
C SER A 199 4.64 -19.04 2.19
N LEU A 200 5.13 -18.69 3.38
CA LEU A 200 6.26 -17.78 3.58
C LEU A 200 7.50 -18.55 4.03
N SER A 201 8.65 -18.22 3.46
CA SER A 201 9.94 -18.73 3.94
C SER A 201 10.44 -17.90 5.13
N ARG A 202 11.21 -18.52 6.02
CA ARG A 202 11.86 -17.82 7.14
C ARG A 202 12.75 -16.68 6.60
N GLY A 203 12.62 -15.49 7.18
CA GLY A 203 13.39 -14.30 6.78
C GLY A 203 12.88 -13.59 5.51
N GLN A 204 11.76 -14.04 4.93
CA GLN A 204 11.14 -13.36 3.79
C GLN A 204 10.49 -12.04 4.22
N PHE A 205 10.76 -10.98 3.46
CA PHE A 205 10.07 -9.71 3.63
C PHE A 205 8.57 -9.85 3.31
N VAL A 206 7.72 -9.24 4.14
CA VAL A 206 6.27 -9.29 4.00
C VAL A 206 5.72 -7.92 3.57
N CYS A 207 5.85 -6.92 4.44
CA CYS A 207 5.39 -5.56 4.18
C CYS A 207 6.03 -4.57 5.18
N GLU A 208 6.08 -3.29 4.82
CA GLU A 208 6.44 -2.20 5.74
C GLU A 208 5.26 -1.86 6.66
N TYR A 209 5.54 -1.47 7.89
CA TYR A 209 4.57 -0.78 8.74
C TYR A 209 4.47 0.69 8.32
N ALA A 210 3.58 0.97 7.35
CA ALA A 210 3.39 2.31 6.81
C ALA A 210 2.29 3.09 7.56
N GLY A 211 2.52 4.38 7.78
CA GLY A 211 1.53 5.28 8.37
C GLY A 211 1.99 6.73 8.42
N CYS A 212 1.19 7.59 9.06
CA CYS A 212 1.60 8.97 9.34
C CYS A 212 2.39 9.01 10.65
N SER A 213 3.68 9.29 10.58
CA SER A 213 4.51 9.47 11.78
C SER A 213 4.22 10.83 12.42
N LYS A 214 4.04 10.82 13.75
CA LYS A 214 4.05 12.04 14.57
C LYS A 214 5.48 12.22 15.07
N ILE A 215 6.28 12.96 14.31
CA ILE A 215 7.55 13.49 14.79
C ILE A 215 7.26 14.87 15.38
#